data_AF-A0A645AK37-F1
#
_entry.id   AF-A0A645AK37-F1
#
_cell.length_a   1.000
_cell.length_b   1.000
_cell.length_c   1.000
_cell.angle_alpha   90.00
_cell.angle_beta   90.00
_cell.angle_gamma   90.00
#
_symmetry.space_group_name_H-M   'P 1'
#
loop_
_entity.id
_entity.type
_entity.pdbx_description
1 polymer ?
#
loop_
_entity_poly.entity_id
_entity_poly.type
_entity_poly.pdbx_seq_one_letter_code
_entity_poly.pdbx_strand_id
1 'polypeptide(L)'
;MALELAAAHGGEIVSADSMQLYRDLPIGTAQPTAEERRRIPHHLVAIYDLAVRADVYTYVALADRAIADIRRRGRVPVVAGGTGLYLHALLYGLDPLPGDETLKTRLDGEYDDPARLAELQARLAAAGDAAVVARFGNNRRRLIRALEVRLLTGRSILELQAAQRPHLRYPLALARKLEWPREALRGRIAARVAAMLDAGWIEEADRAIARGLLVSPTAHQALGYKIIARYLAGEISRAALPEAIATATWQFARRQQTWFRHQHPEAEPYAMASA
;
A
#
# COMPACT_ATOMS: atom_id res chain seq x y z
N MET A 1 -17.80 -8.26 -3.52
CA MET A 1 -16.96 -9.46 -3.24
C MET A 1 -16.52 -9.64 -1.79
N ALA A 2 -15.61 -8.85 -1.20
CA ALA A 2 -15.12 -9.16 0.17
C ALA A 2 -16.25 -9.23 1.22
N LEU A 3 -17.19 -8.28 1.17
CA LEU A 3 -18.41 -8.28 1.97
C LEU A 3 -19.30 -9.51 1.71
N GLU A 4 -19.46 -9.91 0.45
CA GLU A 4 -20.25 -11.09 0.07
C GLU A 4 -19.61 -12.37 0.60
N LEU A 5 -18.28 -12.52 0.46
CA LEU A 5 -17.53 -13.67 0.99
C LEU A 5 -17.62 -13.75 2.51
N ALA A 6 -17.42 -12.62 3.19
CA ALA A 6 -17.56 -12.56 4.64
C ALA A 6 -19.00 -12.90 5.07
N ALA A 7 -20.02 -12.36 4.40
CA ALA A 7 -21.41 -12.68 4.70
C ALA A 7 -21.73 -14.18 4.47
N ALA A 8 -21.28 -14.76 3.36
CA ALA A 8 -21.56 -16.14 2.99
C ALA A 8 -20.88 -17.16 3.92
N HIS A 9 -19.74 -16.80 4.51
CA HIS A 9 -18.95 -17.70 5.36
C HIS A 9 -18.94 -17.29 6.84
N GLY A 10 -19.84 -16.38 7.25
CA GLY A 10 -19.90 -15.89 8.63
C GLY A 10 -18.56 -15.31 9.10
N GLY A 11 -17.87 -14.59 8.22
CA GLY A 11 -16.55 -14.04 8.41
C GLY A 11 -16.52 -12.56 8.79
N GLU A 12 -15.31 -12.07 9.04
CA GLU A 12 -15.00 -10.68 9.36
C GLU A 12 -13.84 -10.21 8.45
N ILE A 13 -13.80 -8.92 8.12
CA ILE A 13 -12.84 -8.39 7.15
C ILE A 13 -11.64 -7.77 7.85
N VAL A 14 -10.42 -8.12 7.44
CA VAL A 14 -9.19 -7.45 7.84
C VAL A 14 -8.69 -6.63 6.66
N SER A 15 -8.69 -5.30 6.78
CA SER A 15 -8.24 -4.43 5.68
C SER A 15 -6.73 -4.54 5.48
N ALA A 16 -6.31 -4.74 4.24
CA ALA A 16 -4.92 -4.72 3.78
C ALA A 16 -4.66 -3.48 2.88
N ASP A 17 -5.11 -2.32 3.36
CA ASP A 17 -4.95 -1.03 2.70
C ASP A 17 -4.26 -0.03 3.63
N SER A 18 -3.12 0.53 3.20
CA SER A 18 -2.34 1.44 4.04
C SER A 18 -3.00 2.79 4.28
N MET A 19 -3.99 3.18 3.47
CA MET A 19 -4.64 4.49 3.56
C MET A 19 -5.97 4.42 4.31
N GLN A 20 -6.67 3.28 4.27
CA GLN A 20 -7.88 3.06 5.07
C GLN A 20 -7.62 3.03 6.58
N LEU A 21 -6.36 2.96 7.01
CA LEU A 21 -5.98 3.05 8.42
C LEU A 21 -6.36 4.40 9.06
N TYR A 22 -6.45 5.49 8.29
CA TYR A 22 -6.61 6.85 8.83
C TYR A 22 -8.07 7.28 8.95
N ARG A 23 -8.48 7.74 10.14
CA ARG A 23 -9.86 8.14 10.43
C ARG A 23 -10.38 9.30 9.58
N ASP A 24 -9.51 10.25 9.25
CA ASP A 24 -9.90 11.51 8.64
C ASP A 24 -10.01 11.44 7.10
N LEU A 25 -9.85 10.25 6.52
CA LEU A 25 -9.78 10.05 5.06
C LEU A 25 -10.85 9.08 4.48
N PRO A 26 -12.11 9.04 4.96
CA PRO A 26 -13.06 7.99 4.56
C PRO A 26 -13.43 7.97 3.07
N ILE A 27 -13.68 9.13 2.44
CA ILE A 27 -14.13 9.22 1.05
C ILE A 27 -12.97 8.91 0.10
N GLY A 28 -11.86 9.65 0.21
CA GLY A 28 -10.73 9.52 -0.72
C GLY A 28 -10.00 8.19 -0.67
N THR A 29 -10.20 7.40 0.40
CA THR A 29 -9.59 6.06 0.55
C THR A 29 -10.61 4.93 0.36
N ALA A 30 -11.84 5.27 -0.06
CA ALA A 30 -12.94 4.33 -0.23
C ALA A 30 -13.13 3.42 0.98
N GLN A 31 -13.13 3.99 2.20
CA GLN A 31 -13.40 3.21 3.40
C GLN A 31 -14.79 2.59 3.35
N PRO A 32 -14.97 1.40 3.94
CA PRO A 32 -16.30 0.82 4.09
C PRO A 32 -17.21 1.80 4.86
N THR A 33 -18.41 1.99 4.34
CA THR A 33 -19.44 2.85 4.91
C THR A 33 -19.87 2.36 6.29
N ALA A 34 -20.52 3.23 7.07
CA ALA A 34 -21.07 2.84 8.36
C ALA A 34 -22.07 1.66 8.25
N GLU A 35 -22.81 1.58 7.16
CA GLU A 35 -23.73 0.47 6.89
C GLU A 35 -22.99 -0.84 6.63
N GLU A 36 -21.98 -0.83 5.76
CA GLU A 36 -21.15 -2.02 5.49
C GLU A 36 -20.44 -2.52 6.75
N ARG A 37 -19.94 -1.59 7.58
CA ARG A 37 -19.28 -1.91 8.86
C ARG A 37 -20.24 -2.47 9.91
N ARG A 38 -21.51 -2.06 9.90
CA ARG A 38 -22.55 -2.65 10.76
C ARG A 38 -22.91 -4.06 10.30
N ARG A 39 -22.93 -4.29 8.99
CA ARG A 39 -23.27 -5.58 8.41
C ARG A 39 -22.17 -6.61 8.63
N ILE A 40 -20.90 -6.24 8.42
CA ILE A 40 -19.74 -7.10 8.62
C ILE A 40 -18.65 -6.31 9.37
N PRO A 41 -18.11 -6.83 10.49
CA PRO A 41 -16.99 -6.19 11.17
C PRO A 41 -15.78 -6.01 10.25
N HIS A 42 -15.23 -4.79 10.23
CA HIS A 42 -13.98 -4.45 9.55
C HIS A 42 -12.91 -4.08 10.56
N HIS A 43 -11.80 -4.81 10.51
CA HIS A 43 -10.59 -4.58 11.28
C HIS A 43 -9.59 -3.75 10.48
N LEU A 44 -8.77 -2.98 11.18
CA LEU A 44 -7.72 -2.13 10.61
C LEU A 44 -8.26 -1.06 9.63
N VAL A 45 -9.43 -0.53 9.92
CA VAL A 45 -10.02 0.62 9.22
C VAL A 45 -10.23 1.74 10.22
N ALA A 46 -9.80 2.95 9.89
CA ALA A 46 -10.00 4.15 10.70
C ALA A 46 -9.45 3.99 12.15
N ILE A 47 -8.27 3.39 12.29
CA ILE A 47 -7.61 3.13 13.58
C ILE A 47 -6.58 4.20 13.96
N TYR A 48 -6.12 4.99 13.00
CA TYR A 48 -5.06 5.99 13.17
C TYR A 48 -5.53 7.42 12.94
N ASP A 49 -4.87 8.35 13.62
CA ASP A 49 -4.83 9.77 13.26
C ASP A 49 -3.80 9.98 12.14
N LEU A 50 -3.92 11.06 11.37
CA LEU A 50 -2.97 11.46 10.33
C LEU A 50 -1.52 11.53 10.82
N ALA A 51 -1.30 11.95 12.07
CA ALA A 51 0.05 12.07 12.63
C ALA A 51 0.74 10.72 12.90
N VAL A 52 0.00 9.61 12.92
CA VAL A 52 0.55 8.28 13.19
C VAL A 52 1.29 7.77 11.95
N ARG A 53 2.55 7.35 12.13
CA ARG A 53 3.29 6.64 11.08
C ARG A 53 2.74 5.21 10.95
N ALA A 54 2.34 4.84 9.74
CA ALA A 54 2.03 3.45 9.43
C ALA A 54 3.25 2.76 8.83
N ASP A 55 3.64 1.65 9.43
CA ASP A 55 4.69 0.77 8.94
C ASP A 55 4.18 -0.67 8.79
N VAL A 56 4.92 -1.47 8.02
CA VAL A 56 4.50 -2.83 7.69
C VAL A 56 4.62 -3.80 8.86
N TYR A 57 5.55 -3.59 9.80
CA TYR A 57 5.73 -4.46 10.96
C TYR A 57 4.54 -4.30 11.91
N THR A 58 4.16 -3.05 12.20
CA THR A 58 2.99 -2.74 13.02
C THR A 58 1.70 -3.25 12.36
N TYR A 59 1.55 -3.07 11.04
CA TYR A 59 0.42 -3.64 10.30
C TYR A 59 0.33 -5.15 10.49
N VAL A 60 1.43 -5.89 10.30
CA VAL A 60 1.45 -7.35 10.44
C VAL A 60 1.05 -7.77 11.85
N ALA A 61 1.61 -7.13 12.88
CA ALA A 61 1.28 -7.46 14.27
C ALA A 61 -0.21 -7.22 14.59
N LEU A 62 -0.79 -6.13 14.07
CA LEU A 62 -2.21 -5.83 14.24
C LEU A 62 -3.10 -6.78 13.45
N ALA A 63 -2.72 -7.13 12.22
CA ALA A 63 -3.44 -8.09 11.39
C ALA A 63 -3.41 -9.50 12.00
N ASP A 64 -2.25 -9.94 12.50
CA ASP A 64 -2.11 -11.23 13.19
C ASP A 64 -3.02 -11.30 14.41
N ARG A 65 -3.07 -10.23 15.23
CA ARG A 65 -4.01 -10.14 16.37
C ARG A 65 -5.47 -10.21 15.91
N ALA A 66 -5.84 -9.43 14.90
CA ALA A 66 -7.21 -9.44 14.39
C ALA A 66 -7.61 -10.83 13.87
N ILE A 67 -6.73 -11.48 13.09
CA ILE A 67 -6.95 -12.83 12.56
C ILE A 67 -7.11 -13.85 13.70
N ALA A 68 -6.24 -13.81 14.71
CA ALA A 68 -6.32 -14.70 15.87
C ALA A 68 -7.63 -14.50 16.66
N ASP A 69 -8.02 -13.25 16.88
CA ASP A 69 -9.25 -12.88 17.57
C ASP A 69 -10.51 -13.33 16.81
N ILE A 70 -10.54 -13.14 15.48
CA ILE A 70 -11.63 -13.62 14.60
C ILE A 70 -11.75 -15.15 14.71
N ARG A 71 -10.63 -15.87 14.60
CA ARG A 71 -10.61 -17.33 14.72
C ARG A 71 -11.06 -17.82 16.09
N ARG A 72 -10.68 -17.13 17.17
CA ARG A 72 -11.13 -17.44 18.54
C ARG A 72 -12.64 -17.35 18.71
N ARG A 73 -13.31 -16.51 17.92
CA ARG A 73 -14.78 -16.41 17.87
C ARG A 73 -15.44 -17.45 16.95
N GLY A 74 -14.68 -18.38 16.37
CA GLY A 74 -15.19 -19.35 15.40
C GLY A 74 -15.57 -18.74 14.05
N ARG A 75 -15.05 -17.55 13.73
CA ARG A 75 -15.36 -16.80 12.50
C ARG A 75 -14.24 -16.94 11.48
N VAL A 76 -14.55 -16.69 10.21
CA VAL A 76 -13.58 -16.78 9.09
C VAL A 76 -12.92 -15.41 8.84
N PRO A 77 -11.59 -15.27 8.96
CA PRO A 77 -10.89 -14.04 8.58
C PRO A 77 -10.85 -13.89 7.05
N VAL A 78 -11.33 -12.76 6.54
CA VAL A 78 -11.26 -12.37 5.13
C VAL A 78 -10.32 -11.18 5.00
N VAL A 79 -9.12 -11.39 4.46
CA VAL A 79 -8.17 -10.28 4.22
C VAL A 79 -8.48 -9.65 2.86
N ALA A 80 -8.71 -8.33 2.83
CA ALA A 80 -9.07 -7.62 1.61
C ALA A 80 -8.33 -6.28 1.51
N GLY A 81 -7.70 -6.01 0.37
CA GLY A 81 -7.01 -4.73 0.14
C GLY A 81 -6.06 -4.78 -1.03
N GLY A 82 -5.45 -3.63 -1.34
CA GLY A 82 -4.59 -3.46 -2.50
C GLY A 82 -3.12 -3.16 -2.17
N THR A 83 -2.75 -3.08 -0.90
CA THR A 83 -1.36 -2.79 -0.52
C THR A 83 -0.54 -4.08 -0.60
N GLY A 84 0.10 -4.31 -1.74
CA GLY A 84 0.87 -5.53 -2.02
C GLY A 84 1.91 -5.85 -0.93
N LEU A 85 2.65 -4.84 -0.46
CA LEU A 85 3.62 -5.03 0.63
C LEU A 85 2.99 -5.56 1.92
N TYR A 86 1.78 -5.10 2.27
CA TYR A 86 1.05 -5.55 3.46
C TYR A 86 0.61 -7.01 3.31
N LEU A 87 0.02 -7.36 2.17
CA LEU A 87 -0.38 -8.73 1.88
C LEU A 87 0.84 -9.67 1.86
N HIS A 88 1.92 -9.27 1.21
CA HIS A 88 3.15 -10.07 1.20
C HIS A 88 3.70 -10.30 2.60
N ALA A 89 3.84 -9.24 3.39
CA ALA A 89 4.37 -9.33 4.74
C ALA A 89 3.48 -10.19 5.66
N LEU A 90 2.16 -10.07 5.50
CA LEU A 90 1.22 -10.88 6.26
C LEU A 90 1.29 -12.36 5.87
N LEU A 91 1.35 -12.66 4.56
CA LEU A 91 1.28 -14.03 4.04
C LEU A 91 2.60 -14.77 4.07
N TYR A 92 3.71 -14.12 3.77
CA TYR A 92 5.03 -14.77 3.66
C TYR A 92 6.02 -14.31 4.72
N GLY A 93 5.65 -13.31 5.53
CA GLY A 93 6.56 -12.68 6.48
C GLY A 93 7.34 -11.54 5.87
N LEU A 94 8.08 -10.85 6.74
CA LEU A 94 9.08 -9.87 6.35
C LEU A 94 10.43 -10.56 6.30
N ASP A 95 11.28 -10.16 5.34
CA ASP A 95 12.65 -10.66 5.30
C ASP A 95 13.31 -10.36 6.67
N PRO A 96 13.92 -11.37 7.34
CA PRO A 96 14.57 -11.20 8.65
C PRO A 96 15.93 -10.51 8.49
N LEU A 97 15.94 -9.39 7.77
CA LEU A 97 17.13 -8.62 7.45
C LEU A 97 17.33 -7.53 8.51
N PRO A 98 18.55 -7.36 9.04
CA PRO A 98 18.82 -6.35 10.05
C PRO A 98 18.57 -4.94 9.49
N GLY A 99 18.26 -4.00 10.36
CA GLY A 99 18.11 -2.58 10.03
C GLY A 99 18.71 -1.72 11.15
N ASP A 100 19.15 -0.52 10.78
CA ASP A 100 19.75 0.47 11.67
C ASP A 100 19.25 1.86 11.25
N GLU A 101 18.40 2.47 12.10
CA GLU A 101 17.79 3.76 11.82
C GLU A 101 18.80 4.91 11.73
N THR A 102 19.93 4.82 12.42
CA THR A 102 21.00 5.83 12.34
C THR A 102 21.70 5.72 10.98
N LEU A 103 22.03 4.50 10.57
CA LEU A 103 22.61 4.22 9.26
C LEU A 103 21.68 4.64 8.13
N LYS A 104 20.40 4.28 8.23
CA LYS A 104 19.37 4.64 7.26
C LYS A 104 19.21 6.16 7.14
N THR A 105 19.13 6.88 8.26
CA THR A 105 19.04 8.36 8.26
C THR A 105 20.26 8.99 7.57
N ARG A 106 21.46 8.46 7.84
CA ARG A 106 22.69 8.91 7.16
C ARG A 106 22.63 8.68 5.65
N LEU A 107 22.28 7.45 5.23
CA LEU A 107 22.17 7.10 3.81
C LEU A 107 21.06 7.89 3.09
N ASP A 108 19.94 8.17 3.77
CA ASP A 108 18.87 9.05 3.25
C ASP A 108 19.40 10.47 3.00
N GLY A 109 20.20 11.03 3.92
CA GLY A 109 20.82 12.35 3.72
C GLY A 109 21.88 12.36 2.61
N GLU A 110 22.60 11.26 2.42
CA GLU A 110 23.56 11.10 1.31
C GLU A 110 22.86 10.98 -0.05
N TYR A 111 21.68 10.36 -0.12
CA TYR A 111 20.98 10.12 -1.39
C TYR A 111 20.58 11.41 -2.13
N ASP A 112 20.28 12.48 -1.39
CA ASP A 112 19.74 13.71 -1.98
C ASP A 112 20.80 14.56 -2.72
N ASP A 113 22.09 14.20 -2.58
CA ASP A 113 23.19 14.79 -3.33
C ASP A 113 23.55 13.89 -4.55
N PRO A 114 23.51 14.41 -5.80
CA PRO A 114 23.79 13.61 -6.99
C PRO A 114 25.18 12.95 -7.02
N ALA A 115 26.21 13.61 -6.49
CA ALA A 115 27.56 13.06 -6.44
C ALA A 115 27.64 11.92 -5.42
N ARG A 116 27.01 12.09 -4.26
CA ARG A 116 26.94 11.03 -3.24
C ARG A 116 26.06 9.86 -3.70
N LEU A 117 24.96 10.11 -4.39
CA LEU A 117 24.15 9.04 -4.99
C LEU A 117 24.98 8.20 -5.97
N ALA A 118 25.74 8.85 -6.86
CA ALA A 118 26.64 8.16 -7.77
C ALA A 118 27.70 7.34 -7.01
N GLU A 119 28.25 7.89 -5.93
CA GLU A 119 29.19 7.19 -5.04
C GLU A 119 28.54 5.96 -4.38
N LEU A 120 27.33 6.11 -3.82
CA LEU A 120 26.58 5.02 -3.20
C LEU A 120 26.30 3.89 -4.20
N GLN A 121 25.89 4.21 -5.42
CA GLN A 121 25.68 3.24 -6.49
C GLN A 121 27.00 2.57 -6.89
N ALA A 122 28.08 3.33 -7.03
CA ALA A 122 29.40 2.79 -7.35
C ALA A 122 29.93 1.87 -6.25
N ARG A 123 29.77 2.24 -4.98
CA ARG A 123 30.14 1.42 -3.82
C ARG A 123 29.39 0.09 -3.80
N LEU A 124 28.09 0.12 -4.09
CA LEU A 124 27.27 -1.09 -4.17
C LEU A 124 27.74 -1.97 -5.35
N ALA A 125 27.91 -1.39 -6.54
CA ALA A 125 28.41 -2.13 -7.71
C ALA A 125 29.79 -2.75 -7.49
N ALA A 126 30.74 -1.99 -6.92
CA ALA A 126 32.08 -2.47 -6.58
C ALA A 126 32.06 -3.59 -5.53
N ALA A 127 31.06 -3.60 -4.66
CA ALA A 127 30.83 -4.69 -3.71
C ALA A 127 30.16 -5.91 -4.35
N GLY A 128 30.07 -6.02 -5.68
CA GLY A 128 29.47 -7.15 -6.38
C GLY A 128 27.96 -7.03 -6.61
N ASP A 129 27.33 -5.92 -6.22
CA ASP A 129 25.88 -5.71 -6.28
C ASP A 129 25.42 -4.93 -7.52
N ALA A 130 26.08 -5.13 -8.67
CA ALA A 130 25.71 -4.45 -9.92
C ALA A 130 24.24 -4.71 -10.33
N ALA A 131 23.72 -5.93 -10.10
CA ALA A 131 22.32 -6.26 -10.34
C ALA A 131 21.36 -5.49 -9.42
N VAL A 132 21.77 -5.19 -8.19
CA VAL A 132 21.01 -4.38 -7.24
C VAL A 132 20.93 -2.94 -7.73
N VAL A 133 22.05 -2.37 -8.19
CA VAL A 133 22.08 -1.01 -8.76
C VAL A 133 21.20 -0.92 -10.00
N ALA A 134 21.28 -1.88 -10.92
CA ALA A 134 20.43 -1.91 -12.10
C ALA A 134 18.94 -2.00 -11.75
N ARG A 135 18.58 -2.76 -10.71
CA ARG A 135 17.19 -2.99 -10.32
C ARG A 135 16.60 -1.89 -9.44
N PHE A 136 17.40 -1.31 -8.55
CA PHE A 136 16.95 -0.42 -7.48
C PHE A 136 17.53 0.99 -7.54
N GLY A 137 18.49 1.27 -8.44
CA GLY A 137 19.22 2.55 -8.50
C GLY A 137 18.33 3.79 -8.60
N ASN A 138 17.19 3.68 -9.26
CA ASN A 138 16.21 4.77 -9.41
C ASN A 138 15.11 4.77 -8.32
N ASN A 139 15.25 3.95 -7.29
CA ASN A 139 14.28 3.82 -6.20
C ASN A 139 14.98 4.04 -4.86
N ARG A 140 14.96 5.28 -4.36
CA ARG A 140 15.55 5.72 -3.08
C ARG A 140 15.39 4.71 -1.96
N ARG A 141 14.16 4.31 -1.64
CA ARG A 141 13.87 3.37 -0.55
C ARG A 141 14.54 2.00 -0.76
N ARG A 142 14.50 1.45 -1.98
CA ARG A 142 15.10 0.14 -2.26
C ARG A 142 16.62 0.20 -2.32
N LEU A 143 17.19 1.27 -2.88
CA LEU A 143 18.65 1.45 -2.93
C LEU A 143 19.23 1.61 -1.53
N ILE A 144 18.65 2.49 -0.71
CA ILE A 144 19.08 2.70 0.68
C ILE A 144 18.96 1.42 1.48
N ARG A 145 17.84 0.69 1.37
CA ARG A 145 17.68 -0.60 2.06
C ARG A 145 18.71 -1.63 1.61
N ALA A 146 19.05 -1.67 0.32
CA ALA A 146 20.06 -2.60 -0.18
C ALA A 146 21.47 -2.26 0.33
N LEU A 147 21.83 -0.97 0.36
CA LEU A 147 23.08 -0.49 0.95
C LEU A 147 23.15 -0.79 2.45
N GLU A 148 22.08 -0.50 3.18
CA GLU A 148 21.97 -0.78 4.61
C GLU A 148 22.21 -2.28 4.88
N VAL A 149 21.50 -3.16 4.17
CA VAL A 149 21.68 -4.62 4.30
C VAL A 149 23.10 -5.03 3.95
N ARG A 150 23.68 -4.48 2.87
CA ARG A 150 25.06 -4.78 2.44
C ARG A 150 26.07 -4.38 3.51
N LEU A 151 25.91 -3.20 4.12
CA LEU A 151 26.81 -2.69 5.16
C LEU A 151 26.67 -3.45 6.47
N LEU A 152 25.46 -3.87 6.85
CA LEU A 152 25.22 -4.60 8.10
C LEU A 152 25.60 -6.08 8.02
N THR A 153 25.40 -6.71 6.86
CA THR A 153 25.53 -8.17 6.72
C THR A 153 26.74 -8.61 5.91
N GLY A 154 27.34 -7.70 5.13
CA GLY A 154 28.36 -8.07 4.15
C GLY A 154 27.83 -8.97 3.03
N ARG A 155 26.51 -9.02 2.79
CA ARG A 155 25.85 -9.85 1.76
C ARG A 155 24.85 -9.04 0.94
N SER A 156 24.59 -9.49 -0.29
CA SER A 156 23.61 -8.83 -1.16
C SER A 156 22.19 -9.02 -0.64
N ILE A 157 21.37 -7.97 -0.71
CA ILE A 157 19.93 -8.12 -0.42
C ILE A 157 19.25 -9.10 -1.37
N LEU A 158 19.66 -9.14 -2.65
CA LEU A 158 19.06 -10.04 -3.64
C LEU A 158 19.42 -11.49 -3.37
N GLU A 159 20.66 -11.77 -2.95
CA GLU A 159 21.07 -13.11 -2.53
C GLU A 159 20.29 -13.59 -1.30
N LEU A 160 20.16 -12.72 -0.28
CA LEU A 160 19.46 -13.05 0.95
C LEU A 160 17.96 -13.28 0.72
N GLN A 161 17.35 -12.53 -0.20
CA GLN A 161 15.96 -12.72 -0.61
C GLN A 161 15.79 -13.99 -1.46
N ALA A 162 16.70 -14.28 -2.38
CA ALA A 162 16.63 -15.47 -3.23
C ALA A 162 16.84 -16.77 -2.44
N ALA A 163 17.62 -16.73 -1.36
CA ALA A 163 17.83 -17.87 -0.46
C ALA A 163 16.57 -18.22 0.35
N GLN A 164 15.62 -17.28 0.49
CA GLN A 164 14.37 -17.54 1.19
C GLN A 164 13.39 -18.27 0.28
N ARG A 165 12.87 -19.40 0.75
CA ARG A 165 11.71 -20.04 0.14
C ARG A 165 10.47 -19.44 0.79
N PRO A 166 9.63 -18.69 0.04
CA PRO A 166 8.40 -18.16 0.60
C PRO A 166 7.51 -19.34 1.02
N HIS A 167 7.13 -19.35 2.29
CA HIS A 167 6.14 -20.26 2.82
C HIS A 167 4.98 -19.43 3.36
N LEU A 168 3.77 -19.91 3.13
CA LEU A 168 2.60 -19.25 3.67
C LEU A 168 2.57 -19.39 5.19
N ARG A 169 2.45 -18.27 5.90
CA ARG A 169 2.22 -18.18 7.34
C ARG A 169 0.83 -18.65 7.75
N TYR A 170 -0.09 -18.69 6.79
CA TYR A 170 -1.49 -19.06 6.99
C TYR A 170 -1.94 -20.07 5.94
N PRO A 171 -2.72 -21.09 6.31
CA PRO A 171 -3.44 -21.88 5.33
C PRO A 171 -4.49 -20.98 4.66
N LEU A 172 -4.47 -20.94 3.33
CA LEU A 172 -5.43 -20.17 2.53
C LEU A 172 -6.52 -21.11 2.01
N ALA A 173 -7.76 -20.89 2.44
CA ALA A 173 -8.92 -21.57 1.87
C ALA A 173 -9.27 -21.04 0.47
N LEU A 174 -9.01 -19.75 0.24
CA LEU A 174 -9.30 -19.06 -1.01
C LEU A 174 -8.33 -17.88 -1.17
N ALA A 175 -7.75 -17.72 -2.36
CA ALA A 175 -7.01 -16.53 -2.74
C ALA A 175 -7.44 -16.11 -4.16
N ARG A 176 -7.81 -14.83 -4.32
CA ARG A 176 -8.32 -14.29 -5.58
C ARG A 176 -7.70 -12.93 -5.87
N LYS A 177 -7.26 -12.73 -7.12
CA LYS A 177 -6.88 -11.42 -7.66
C LYS A 177 -7.94 -10.95 -8.64
N LEU A 178 -8.53 -9.79 -8.38
CA LEU A 178 -9.59 -9.24 -9.22
C LEU A 178 -9.00 -8.66 -10.50
N GLU A 179 -9.40 -9.22 -11.64
CA GLU A 179 -8.93 -8.80 -12.95
C GLU A 179 -10.08 -8.16 -13.73
N TRP A 180 -9.86 -6.92 -14.14
CA TRP A 180 -10.80 -6.16 -14.96
C TRP A 180 -10.22 -5.95 -16.35
N PRO A 181 -11.04 -5.99 -17.41
CA PRO A 181 -10.66 -5.44 -18.70
C PRO A 181 -10.19 -3.99 -18.54
N ARG A 182 -9.11 -3.63 -19.25
CA ARG A 182 -8.44 -2.33 -19.10
C ARG A 182 -9.40 -1.15 -19.23
N GLU A 183 -10.24 -1.14 -20.25
CA GLU A 183 -11.18 -0.05 -20.49
C GLU A 183 -12.30 -0.01 -19.45
N ALA A 184 -12.81 -1.17 -19.02
CA ALA A 184 -13.76 -1.25 -17.92
C ALA A 184 -13.18 -0.68 -16.62
N LEU A 185 -11.93 -1.00 -16.29
CA LEU A 185 -11.26 -0.47 -15.10
C LEU A 185 -11.08 1.04 -15.17
N ARG A 186 -10.72 1.59 -16.35
CA ARG A 186 -10.62 3.04 -16.57
C ARG A 186 -11.96 3.73 -16.35
N GLY A 187 -13.03 3.23 -16.96
CA GLY A 187 -14.38 3.76 -16.78
C GLY A 187 -14.83 3.74 -15.32
N ARG A 188 -14.59 2.62 -14.61
CA ARG A 188 -14.90 2.49 -13.18
C ARG A 188 -14.11 3.45 -12.30
N ILE A 189 -12.83 3.68 -12.61
CA ILE A 189 -12.01 4.66 -11.90
C ILE A 189 -12.60 6.06 -12.08
N ALA A 190 -12.91 6.46 -13.32
CA ALA A 190 -13.49 7.77 -13.61
C ALA A 190 -14.84 7.97 -12.90
N ALA A 191 -15.75 7.00 -13.01
CA ALA A 191 -17.05 7.04 -12.34
C ALA A 191 -16.91 7.13 -10.81
N ARG A 192 -15.98 6.37 -10.23
CA ARG A 192 -15.73 6.41 -8.78
C ARG A 192 -15.17 7.76 -8.35
N VAL A 193 -14.26 8.36 -9.12
CA VAL A 193 -13.72 9.68 -8.81
C VAL A 193 -14.83 10.73 -8.83
N ALA A 194 -15.71 10.71 -9.84
CA ALA A 194 -16.86 11.60 -9.90
C ALA A 194 -17.75 11.44 -8.66
N ALA A 195 -18.14 10.20 -8.33
CA ALA A 195 -18.96 9.92 -7.15
C ALA A 195 -18.32 10.36 -5.83
N MET A 196 -16.99 10.22 -5.68
CA MET A 196 -16.27 10.70 -4.50
C MET A 196 -16.29 12.23 -4.40
N LEU A 197 -16.06 12.93 -5.53
CA LEU A 197 -16.13 14.39 -5.56
C LEU A 197 -17.55 14.89 -5.20
N ASP A 198 -18.58 14.25 -5.75
CA ASP A 198 -19.98 14.56 -5.44
C ASP A 198 -20.34 14.27 -3.97
N ALA A 199 -19.68 13.28 -3.35
CA ALA A 199 -19.85 12.93 -1.94
C ALA A 199 -19.10 13.86 -0.97
N GLY A 200 -18.42 14.90 -1.46
CA GLY A 200 -17.75 15.89 -0.63
C GLY A 200 -16.27 15.60 -0.34
N TRP A 201 -15.57 14.94 -1.26
CA TRP A 201 -14.14 14.63 -1.10
C TRP A 201 -13.27 15.90 -1.04
N ILE A 202 -13.67 17.00 -1.70
CA ILE A 202 -12.92 18.26 -1.64
C ILE A 202 -12.94 18.82 -0.21
N GLU A 203 -14.10 18.81 0.43
CA GLU A 203 -14.31 19.29 1.80
C GLU A 203 -13.61 18.38 2.81
N GLU A 204 -13.60 17.06 2.59
CA GLU A 204 -12.78 16.14 3.36
C GLU A 204 -11.29 16.47 3.25
N ALA A 205 -10.79 16.65 2.03
CA ALA A 205 -9.40 16.96 1.79
C ALA A 205 -9.00 18.30 2.43
N ASP A 206 -9.82 19.34 2.31
CA ASP A 206 -9.58 20.65 2.93
C ASP A 206 -9.44 20.53 4.46
N ARG A 207 -10.38 19.84 5.13
CA ARG A 207 -10.30 19.57 6.58
C ARG A 207 -9.06 18.76 6.95
N ALA A 208 -8.72 17.72 6.19
CA ALA A 208 -7.55 16.90 6.47
C ALA A 208 -6.24 17.68 6.27
N ILE A 209 -6.17 18.53 5.23
CA ILE A 209 -5.03 19.41 4.96
C ILE A 209 -4.84 20.41 6.10
N ALA A 210 -5.92 21.05 6.57
CA ALA A 210 -5.88 21.94 7.73
C ALA A 210 -5.36 21.25 9.01
N ARG A 211 -5.57 19.94 9.12
CA ARG A 211 -5.04 19.10 10.22
C ARG A 211 -3.63 18.54 9.98
N GLY A 212 -2.94 18.99 8.94
CA GLY A 212 -1.55 18.60 8.66
C GLY A 212 -1.41 17.33 7.82
N LEU A 213 -2.43 16.94 7.03
CA LEU A 213 -2.33 15.78 6.13
C LEU A 213 -1.08 15.82 5.25
N LEU A 214 -0.75 16.97 4.66
CA LEU A 214 0.35 17.07 3.69
C LEU A 214 1.74 16.89 4.31
N VAL A 215 1.87 17.16 5.62
CA VAL A 215 3.12 16.99 6.38
C VAL A 215 3.13 15.73 7.24
N SER A 216 2.05 14.94 7.19
CA SER A 216 1.96 13.67 7.94
C SER A 216 3.06 12.69 7.53
N PRO A 217 3.51 11.80 8.43
CA PRO A 217 4.58 10.86 8.11
C PRO A 217 4.21 9.86 7.01
N THR A 218 2.92 9.55 6.83
CA THR A 218 2.50 8.50 5.89
C THR A 218 1.17 8.80 5.19
N ALA A 219 0.18 9.37 5.89
CA ALA A 219 -1.15 9.64 5.32
C ALA A 219 -1.12 10.56 4.08
N HIS A 220 -0.11 11.43 3.94
CA HIS A 220 0.08 12.32 2.78
C HIS A 220 0.25 11.56 1.45
N GLN A 221 0.54 10.25 1.52
CA GLN A 221 0.67 9.37 0.35
C GLN A 221 -0.70 8.94 -0.19
N ALA A 222 -1.79 9.21 0.53
CA ALA A 222 -3.14 8.95 0.07
C ALA A 222 -3.37 9.68 -1.25
N LEU A 223 -3.79 8.91 -2.25
CA LEU A 223 -3.93 9.41 -3.61
C LEU A 223 -5.05 10.44 -3.70
N GLY A 224 -4.92 11.43 -4.59
CA GLY A 224 -5.93 12.46 -4.81
C GLY A 224 -5.78 13.68 -3.91
N TYR A 225 -5.42 13.51 -2.63
CA TYR A 225 -5.35 14.63 -1.68
C TYR A 225 -4.34 15.73 -2.06
N LYS A 226 -3.16 15.37 -2.56
CA LYS A 226 -2.20 16.36 -3.09
C LYS A 226 -2.71 17.07 -4.34
N ILE A 227 -3.53 16.40 -5.16
CA ILE A 227 -4.13 16.99 -6.37
C ILE A 227 -5.24 17.95 -5.95
N ILE A 228 -6.06 17.58 -4.97
CA ILE A 228 -7.08 18.46 -4.40
C ILE A 228 -6.44 19.66 -3.71
N ALA A 229 -5.32 19.50 -2.99
CA ALA A 229 -4.58 20.62 -2.41
C ALA A 229 -4.16 21.65 -3.46
N ARG A 230 -3.66 21.19 -4.63
CA ARG A 230 -3.32 22.07 -5.76
C ARG A 230 -4.54 22.76 -6.36
N TYR A 231 -5.69 22.07 -6.41
CA TYR A 231 -6.97 22.69 -6.80
C TYR A 231 -7.38 23.79 -5.81
N LEU A 232 -7.31 23.54 -4.50
CA LEU A 232 -7.60 24.51 -3.45
C LEU A 232 -6.66 25.73 -3.50
N ALA A 233 -5.42 25.53 -3.96
CA ALA A 233 -4.45 26.60 -4.21
C ALA A 233 -4.64 27.34 -5.56
N GLY A 234 -5.63 26.95 -6.39
CA GLY A 234 -5.90 27.56 -7.69
C GLY A 234 -4.98 27.10 -8.83
N GLU A 235 -4.12 26.11 -8.62
CA GLU A 235 -3.20 25.58 -9.64
C GLU A 235 -3.85 24.60 -10.63
N ILE A 236 -5.01 24.04 -10.25
CA ILE A 236 -5.79 23.11 -11.07
C ILE A 236 -7.21 23.66 -11.14
N SER A 237 -7.83 23.67 -12.32
CA SER A 237 -9.22 24.09 -12.45
C SER A 237 -10.19 23.01 -11.96
N ARG A 238 -11.41 23.40 -11.57
CA ARG A 238 -12.46 22.45 -11.18
C ARG A 238 -12.77 21.43 -12.28
N ALA A 239 -12.70 21.86 -13.54
CA ALA A 239 -12.93 21.00 -14.71
C ALA A 239 -11.83 19.96 -14.91
N ALA A 240 -10.57 20.29 -14.61
CA ALA A 240 -9.43 19.38 -14.78
C ALA A 240 -9.22 18.42 -13.60
N LEU A 241 -9.79 18.73 -12.42
CA LEU A 241 -9.58 17.97 -11.19
C LEU A 241 -9.97 16.46 -11.32
N PRO A 242 -11.15 16.09 -11.86
CA PRO A 242 -11.53 14.68 -11.96
C PRO A 242 -10.55 13.87 -12.82
N GLU A 243 -10.14 14.42 -13.98
CA GLU A 243 -9.21 13.75 -14.90
C GLU A 243 -7.82 13.56 -14.28
N ALA A 244 -7.32 14.57 -13.57
CA ALA A 244 -6.04 14.49 -12.87
C ALA A 244 -6.03 13.37 -11.82
N ILE A 245 -7.08 13.28 -11.01
CA ILE A 245 -7.23 12.23 -10.00
C ILE A 245 -7.40 10.85 -10.66
N ALA A 246 -8.25 10.74 -11.68
CA ALA A 246 -8.48 9.49 -12.39
C ALA A 246 -7.20 8.96 -13.04
N THR A 247 -6.40 9.84 -13.65
CA THR A 247 -5.10 9.49 -14.24
C THR A 247 -4.12 8.96 -13.19
N ALA A 248 -3.99 9.65 -12.06
CA ALA A 248 -3.13 9.20 -10.97
C ALA A 248 -3.59 7.84 -10.40
N THR A 249 -4.91 7.63 -10.32
CA THR A 249 -5.53 6.39 -9.83
C THR A 249 -5.31 5.24 -10.80
N TRP A 250 -5.42 5.49 -12.10
CA TRP A 250 -5.10 4.53 -13.15
C TRP A 250 -3.64 4.08 -13.10
N GLN A 251 -2.71 5.03 -12.95
CA GLN A 251 -1.28 4.70 -12.82
C GLN A 251 -1.00 3.86 -11.57
N PHE A 252 -1.65 4.17 -10.44
CA PHE A 252 -1.55 3.37 -9.23
C PHE A 252 -2.10 1.95 -9.40
N ALA A 253 -3.30 1.81 -9.99
CA ALA A 253 -3.91 0.51 -10.28
C ALA A 253 -3.02 -0.37 -11.17
N ARG A 254 -2.38 0.21 -12.20
CA ARG A 254 -1.41 -0.51 -13.04
C ARG A 254 -0.20 -1.03 -12.25
N ARG A 255 0.31 -0.23 -11.31
CA ARG A 255 1.41 -0.67 -10.43
C ARG A 255 0.97 -1.84 -9.55
N GLN A 256 -0.25 -1.79 -9.01
CA GLN A 256 -0.83 -2.90 -8.24
C GLN A 256 -0.96 -4.17 -9.10
N GLN A 257 -1.54 -4.08 -10.30
CA GLN A 257 -1.65 -5.21 -11.22
C GLN A 257 -0.28 -5.84 -11.54
N THR A 258 0.72 -5.00 -11.79
CA THR A 258 2.09 -5.46 -12.05
C THR A 258 2.67 -6.19 -10.84
N TRP A 259 2.42 -5.68 -9.63
CA TRP A 259 2.89 -6.29 -8.39
C TRP A 259 2.22 -7.65 -8.15
N PHE A 260 0.88 -7.73 -8.21
CA PHE A 260 0.13 -8.96 -7.95
C PHE A 260 0.36 -10.05 -8.98
N ARG A 261 0.81 -9.71 -10.19
CA ARG A 261 1.20 -10.72 -11.20
C ARG A 261 2.38 -11.60 -10.74
N HIS A 262 3.25 -11.07 -9.87
CA HIS A 262 4.55 -11.69 -9.59
C HIS A 262 4.80 -12.04 -8.13
N GLN A 263 3.95 -11.59 -7.20
CA GLN A 263 4.27 -11.56 -5.76
C GLN A 263 3.23 -12.27 -4.88
N HIS A 264 2.24 -12.93 -5.48
CA HIS A 264 1.28 -13.79 -4.77
C HIS A 264 0.84 -14.95 -5.68
N PRO A 265 1.68 -15.98 -5.85
CA PRO A 265 1.43 -17.07 -6.82
C PRO A 265 0.16 -17.89 -6.54
N GLU A 266 -0.29 -17.96 -5.29
CA GLU A 266 -1.49 -18.69 -4.87
C GLU A 266 -2.79 -17.95 -5.21
N ALA A 267 -2.73 -16.65 -5.55
CA ALA A 267 -3.91 -15.88 -5.90
C ALA A 267 -4.34 -16.18 -7.34
N GLU A 268 -5.43 -16.92 -7.47
CA GLU A 268 -6.04 -17.23 -8.77
C GLU A 268 -6.71 -15.98 -9.37
N PRO A 269 -6.56 -15.73 -10.68
CA PRO A 269 -7.32 -14.70 -11.37
C PRO A 269 -8.83 -14.87 -11.17
N TYR A 270 -9.52 -13.78 -10.88
CA TYR A 270 -10.98 -13.70 -10.89
C TYR A 270 -11.41 -12.63 -11.88
N ALA A 271 -11.91 -13.06 -13.04
CA ALA A 271 -12.37 -12.16 -14.08
C ALA A 271 -13.64 -11.45 -13.63
N MET A 272 -13.58 -10.13 -13.57
CA MET A 272 -14.72 -9.30 -13.27
C MET A 272 -15.47 -9.00 -14.56
N ALA A 273 -16.80 -9.16 -14.53
CA ALA A 273 -17.64 -8.87 -15.68
C ALA A 273 -17.61 -7.36 -16.01
N SER A 274 -17.54 -7.03 -17.30
CA SER A 274 -17.85 -5.67 -17.76
C SER A 274 -19.33 -5.42 -17.49
N ALA A 275 -19.62 -4.69 -16.41
CA ALA A 275 -20.96 -4.16 -16.15
C ALA A 275 -21.32 -3.09 -17.18
#